data_AF-A0A8S0W4N0-F1
#
_entry.id   AF-A0A8S0W4N0-F1
#
_cell.length_a   1.000
_cell.length_b   1.000
_cell.length_c   1.000
_cell.angle_alpha   90.00
_cell.angle_beta   90.00
_cell.angle_gamma   90.00
#
_symmetry.space_group_name_H-M   'P 1'
#
loop_
_entity.id
_entity.type
_entity.pdbx_description
1 polymer ?
#
loop_
_entity_poly.entity_id
_entity_poly.type
_entity_poly.pdbx_seq_one_letter_code
_entity_poly.pdbx_strand_id
1 'polypeptide(L)'
;MKESNISREKTLKMPLNMSDTPQQHQQMRIWQQNLNKSLHAQLDLLHSADPNDFDILLLQEPHIDHLGNTRANAHWAVIYPDRHLRDPKKTRSVILINKKVSTTSWTPIATQSSDIMAIQLQGDFGTVRIFNIYNDCQNDDSLNMLANHLRTQEHREHPVAPMRMVWAGDFNRHHPLWDEERNNHLFTTPSNDDGTSERHTNPRGINNEEYYKS
;
A
#
# COMPACT_ATOMS: atom_id res chain seq x y z
N MET A 1 51.08 -26.57 -59.79
CA MET A 1 50.70 -25.36 -59.02
C MET A 1 49.19 -25.35 -58.90
N LYS A 2 48.72 -25.39 -57.65
CA LYS A 2 47.39 -25.03 -57.12
C LYS A 2 46.18 -25.83 -57.61
N GLU A 3 45.92 -26.89 -56.85
CA GLU A 3 44.59 -27.37 -56.50
C GLU A 3 43.73 -26.24 -55.90
N SER A 4 42.44 -26.21 -56.22
CA SER A 4 41.43 -25.47 -55.47
C SER A 4 40.24 -26.39 -55.18
N ASN A 5 40.37 -27.13 -54.08
CA ASN A 5 39.25 -27.55 -53.24
C ASN A 5 38.64 -26.32 -52.57
N ILE A 6 37.31 -26.16 -52.59
CA ILE A 6 36.45 -25.54 -51.55
C ILE A 6 35.01 -25.92 -51.96
N SER A 7 34.50 -27.03 -51.43
CA SER A 7 33.63 -27.14 -50.24
C SER A 7 32.18 -26.77 -50.51
N ARG A 8 31.35 -27.82 -50.67
CA ARG A 8 29.89 -27.75 -50.70
C ARG A 8 29.39 -27.39 -49.30
N GLU A 9 28.72 -26.24 -49.16
CA GLU A 9 27.98 -25.90 -47.95
C GLU A 9 26.87 -26.94 -47.71
N LYS A 10 27.06 -27.78 -46.69
CA LYS A 10 25.96 -28.51 -46.05
C LYS A 10 25.31 -27.55 -45.06
N THR A 11 24.20 -26.93 -45.43
CA THR A 11 23.33 -26.23 -44.49
C THR A 11 22.71 -27.26 -43.54
N LEU A 12 23.31 -27.42 -42.37
CA LEU A 12 22.70 -28.10 -41.23
C LEU A 12 21.50 -27.28 -40.76
N LYS A 13 20.29 -27.71 -41.15
CA LYS A 13 19.06 -27.25 -40.49
C LYS A 13 19.02 -27.89 -39.10
N MET A 14 19.53 -27.17 -38.09
CA MET A 14 19.17 -27.47 -36.71
C MET A 14 17.70 -27.08 -36.52
N PRO A 15 16.82 -27.94 -35.98
CA PRO A 15 15.49 -27.52 -35.64
C PRO A 15 15.59 -26.44 -34.55
N LEU A 16 15.18 -25.21 -34.88
CA LEU A 16 14.85 -24.21 -33.86
C LEU A 16 13.79 -24.85 -32.97
N ASN A 17 14.17 -25.08 -31.72
CA ASN A 17 13.23 -25.41 -30.66
C ASN A 17 12.42 -24.14 -30.38
N MET A 18 11.39 -23.88 -31.19
CA MET A 18 10.39 -22.86 -30.89
C MET A 18 9.49 -23.42 -29.79
N SER A 19 9.95 -23.35 -28.54
CA SER A 19 9.03 -23.17 -27.43
C SER A 19 8.62 -21.70 -27.39
N ASP A 20 7.93 -21.22 -28.44
CA ASP A 20 7.18 -19.97 -28.40
C ASP A 20 5.89 -20.22 -27.61
N THR A 21 6.05 -20.57 -26.34
CA THR A 21 5.02 -20.25 -25.37
C THR A 21 5.22 -18.77 -25.11
N PRO A 22 4.26 -17.88 -25.45
CA PRO A 22 4.36 -16.50 -25.04
C PRO A 22 4.50 -16.53 -23.52
N GLN A 23 5.61 -15.99 -23.02
CA GLN A 23 5.81 -15.79 -21.60
C GLN A 23 4.67 -14.88 -21.16
N GLN A 24 3.59 -15.47 -20.64
CA GLN A 24 2.47 -14.72 -20.10
C GLN A 24 3.09 -13.77 -19.09
N HIS A 25 3.06 -12.47 -19.40
CA HIS A 25 3.40 -11.47 -18.42
C HIS A 25 2.44 -11.71 -17.25
N GLN A 26 2.93 -12.29 -16.16
CA GLN A 26 2.17 -12.44 -14.93
C GLN A 26 2.01 -11.04 -14.35
N GLN A 27 0.93 -10.37 -14.77
CA GLN A 27 0.55 -9.08 -14.26
C GLN A 27 -0.10 -9.29 -12.90
N MET A 28 0.54 -8.77 -11.86
CA MET A 28 -0.06 -8.73 -10.53
C MET A 28 -1.07 -7.59 -10.46
N ARG A 29 -2.31 -7.90 -10.09
CA ARG A 29 -3.40 -6.93 -9.97
C ARG A 29 -3.75 -6.69 -8.50
N ILE A 30 -3.73 -5.43 -8.10
CA ILE A 30 -3.93 -4.99 -6.72
C ILE A 30 -5.17 -4.09 -6.67
N TRP A 31 -6.13 -4.40 -5.80
CA TRP A 31 -7.22 -3.49 -5.44
C TRP A 31 -6.86 -2.77 -4.14
N GLN A 32 -7.06 -1.45 -4.06
CA GLN A 32 -6.92 -0.69 -2.82
C GLN A 32 -8.24 -0.01 -2.46
N GLN A 33 -8.66 -0.07 -1.19
CA GLN A 33 -9.86 0.62 -0.71
C GLN A 33 -9.87 0.85 0.81
N ASN A 34 -10.24 2.07 1.22
CA ASN A 34 -10.62 2.36 2.60
C ASN A 34 -12.11 1.98 2.80
N LEU A 35 -12.40 1.15 3.79
CA LEU A 35 -13.73 0.61 4.08
C LEU A 35 -14.49 1.37 5.17
N ASN A 36 -13.84 2.33 5.84
CA ASN A 36 -14.42 3.13 6.93
C ASN A 36 -15.15 2.26 7.98
N LYS A 37 -14.56 1.11 8.31
CA LYS A 37 -15.05 0.09 9.25
C LYS A 37 -16.44 -0.46 8.93
N SER A 38 -16.93 -0.25 7.71
CA SER A 38 -18.26 -0.67 7.27
C SER A 38 -18.27 -2.13 6.86
N LEU A 39 -19.06 -2.94 7.58
CA LEU A 39 -19.29 -4.35 7.21
C LEU A 39 -19.89 -4.46 5.81
N HIS A 40 -20.84 -3.59 5.46
CA HIS A 40 -21.50 -3.61 4.15
C HIS A 40 -20.50 -3.31 3.03
N ALA A 41 -19.69 -2.25 3.18
CA ALA A 41 -18.67 -1.91 2.18
C ALA A 41 -17.67 -3.06 2.00
N GLN A 42 -17.30 -3.75 3.09
CA GLN A 42 -16.40 -4.89 3.02
C GLN A 42 -17.01 -6.10 2.29
N LEU A 43 -18.29 -6.40 2.53
CA LEU A 43 -18.99 -7.48 1.84
C LEU A 43 -19.17 -7.18 0.35
N ASP A 44 -19.54 -5.94 0.01
CA ASP A 44 -19.67 -5.48 -1.38
C ASP A 44 -18.33 -5.57 -2.13
N LEU A 45 -17.23 -5.16 -1.47
CA LEU A 45 -15.87 -5.33 -2.00
C LEU A 45 -15.54 -6.80 -2.22
N LEU A 46 -15.80 -7.67 -1.24
CA LEU A 46 -15.49 -9.11 -1.37
C LEU A 46 -16.31 -9.82 -2.45
N HIS A 47 -17.50 -9.31 -2.77
CA HIS A 47 -18.30 -9.77 -3.90
C HIS A 47 -17.78 -9.24 -5.24
N SER A 48 -17.25 -8.02 -5.26
CA SER A 48 -16.77 -7.35 -6.49
C SER A 48 -15.34 -7.73 -6.87
N ALA A 49 -14.51 -8.09 -5.88
CA ALA A 49 -13.13 -8.50 -6.08
C ALA A 49 -13.06 -9.97 -6.56
N ASP A 50 -13.25 -10.19 -7.87
CA ASP A 50 -13.14 -11.51 -8.47
C ASP A 50 -11.70 -12.06 -8.30
N PRO A 51 -11.52 -13.26 -7.71
CA PRO A 51 -10.21 -13.89 -7.52
C PRO A 51 -9.55 -14.39 -8.83
N ASN A 52 -10.15 -14.15 -9.99
CA ASN A 52 -9.50 -14.30 -11.30
C ASN A 52 -8.95 -12.97 -11.81
N ASP A 53 -9.43 -11.85 -11.29
CA ASP A 53 -9.03 -10.50 -11.69
C ASP A 53 -8.03 -9.86 -10.73
N PHE A 54 -8.03 -10.24 -9.47
CA PHE A 54 -7.18 -9.63 -8.45
C PHE A 54 -6.37 -10.66 -7.67
N ASP A 55 -5.13 -10.30 -7.35
CA ASP A 55 -4.20 -11.12 -6.57
C ASP A 55 -4.11 -10.65 -5.13
N ILE A 56 -4.24 -9.34 -4.90
CA ILE A 56 -4.02 -8.69 -3.61
C ILE A 56 -5.05 -7.58 -3.40
N LEU A 57 -5.63 -7.51 -2.20
CA LEU A 57 -6.49 -6.41 -1.76
C LEU A 57 -5.81 -5.69 -0.59
N LEU A 58 -5.65 -4.37 -0.71
CA LEU A 58 -5.09 -3.49 0.30
C LEU A 58 -6.23 -2.72 0.97
N LEU A 59 -6.63 -3.16 2.16
CA LEU A 59 -7.78 -2.59 2.86
C LEU A 59 -7.33 -1.68 3.99
N GLN A 60 -7.88 -0.46 4.03
CA GLN A 60 -7.75 0.45 5.18
C GLN A 60 -9.09 0.50 5.92
N GLU A 61 -9.01 0.73 7.23
CA GLU A 61 -10.14 0.70 8.16
C GLU A 61 -11.09 -0.49 7.94
N PRO A 62 -10.58 -1.73 7.98
CA PRO A 62 -11.45 -2.90 7.80
C PRO A 62 -12.48 -3.00 8.93
N HIS A 63 -13.63 -3.61 8.64
CA HIS A 63 -14.54 -4.03 9.70
C HIS A 63 -13.88 -5.15 10.51
N ILE A 64 -13.83 -5.00 11.83
CA ILE A 64 -13.33 -5.99 12.79
C ILE A 64 -14.49 -6.39 13.71
N ASP A 65 -14.80 -7.70 13.77
CA ASP A 65 -15.87 -8.22 14.61
C ASP A 65 -15.48 -8.33 16.09
N HIS A 66 -16.43 -8.76 16.93
CA HIS A 66 -16.23 -8.89 18.37
C HIS A 66 -15.20 -9.96 18.76
N LEU A 67 -14.85 -10.88 17.86
CA LEU A 67 -13.80 -11.88 18.04
C LEU A 67 -12.44 -11.37 17.57
N GLY A 68 -12.37 -10.12 17.11
CA GLY A 68 -11.16 -9.51 16.58
C GLY A 68 -10.89 -9.86 15.13
N ASN A 69 -11.80 -10.51 14.40
CA ASN A 69 -11.56 -10.91 13.02
C ASN A 69 -12.18 -9.94 12.02
N THR A 70 -11.46 -9.69 10.93
CA THR A 70 -12.04 -9.10 9.72
C THR A 70 -12.79 -10.14 8.88
N ARG A 71 -13.59 -9.68 7.92
CA ARG A 71 -14.32 -10.56 7.00
C ARG A 71 -13.48 -10.89 5.77
N ALA A 72 -13.48 -12.16 5.39
CA ALA A 72 -12.94 -12.65 4.13
C ALA A 72 -13.73 -13.90 3.71
N ASN A 73 -13.84 -14.13 2.40
CA ASN A 73 -14.40 -15.37 1.86
C ASN A 73 -13.28 -16.42 1.66
N ALA A 74 -13.64 -17.62 1.16
CA ALA A 74 -12.71 -18.73 1.05
C ALA A 74 -11.52 -18.48 0.11
N HIS A 75 -11.60 -17.51 -0.81
CA HIS A 75 -10.56 -17.23 -1.80
C HIS A 75 -9.41 -16.39 -1.25
N TRP A 76 -9.64 -15.66 -0.15
CA TRP A 76 -8.70 -14.69 0.39
C TRP A 76 -8.11 -15.17 1.71
N ALA A 77 -6.80 -15.07 1.85
CA ALA A 77 -6.10 -15.21 3.12
C ALA A 77 -5.85 -13.81 3.70
N VAL A 78 -6.28 -13.59 4.95
CA VAL A 78 -6.09 -12.29 5.63
C VAL A 78 -4.72 -12.27 6.29
N ILE A 79 -4.00 -11.18 6.09
CA ILE A 79 -2.74 -10.88 6.75
C ILE A 79 -2.96 -9.65 7.63
N TYR A 80 -2.79 -9.85 8.94
CA TYR A 80 -2.92 -8.80 9.93
C TYR A 80 -1.57 -8.22 10.32
N PRO A 81 -1.52 -6.94 10.75
CA PRO A 81 -0.32 -6.36 11.32
C PRO A 81 0.10 -7.08 12.60
N ASP A 82 1.39 -7.03 12.91
CA ASP A 82 1.99 -7.67 14.09
C ASP A 82 1.34 -7.26 15.42
N ARG A 83 0.83 -6.02 15.51
CA ARG A 83 0.11 -5.51 16.69
C ARG A 83 -1.34 -5.99 16.83
N HIS A 84 -1.89 -6.65 15.81
CA HIS A 84 -3.29 -7.04 15.77
C HIS A 84 -3.72 -7.90 16.98
N LEU A 85 -2.93 -8.92 17.31
CA LEU A 85 -3.25 -9.84 18.44
C LEU A 85 -3.32 -9.12 19.80
N ARG A 86 -2.63 -7.98 19.94
CA ARG A 86 -2.62 -7.19 21.17
C ARG A 86 -3.83 -6.28 21.28
N ASP A 87 -4.24 -5.66 20.18
CA ASP A 87 -5.36 -4.72 20.15
C ASP A 87 -6.06 -4.76 18.78
N PRO A 88 -6.94 -5.75 18.53
CA PRO A 88 -7.60 -5.92 17.24
C PRO A 88 -8.39 -4.68 16.81
N LYS A 89 -8.99 -3.96 17.77
CA LYS A 89 -9.81 -2.76 17.54
C LYS A 89 -9.02 -1.58 16.98
N LYS A 90 -7.69 -1.58 17.15
CA LYS A 90 -6.80 -0.57 16.57
C LYS A 90 -6.28 -0.94 15.18
N THR A 91 -6.66 -2.08 14.64
CA THR A 91 -6.24 -2.49 13.29
C THR A 91 -6.87 -1.56 12.26
N ARG A 92 -6.03 -0.79 11.55
CA ARG A 92 -6.46 0.16 10.52
C ARG A 92 -5.95 -0.21 9.13
N SER A 93 -5.09 -1.22 9.01
CA SER A 93 -4.61 -1.72 7.72
C SER A 93 -4.51 -3.24 7.74
N VAL A 94 -5.01 -3.90 6.69
CA VAL A 94 -4.87 -5.35 6.46
C VAL A 94 -4.61 -5.62 4.98
N ILE A 95 -3.95 -6.74 4.69
CA ILE A 95 -3.79 -7.22 3.31
C ILE A 95 -4.53 -8.54 3.16
N LEU A 96 -5.34 -8.66 2.11
CA LEU A 96 -5.91 -9.94 1.69
C LEU A 96 -5.14 -10.43 0.47
N ILE A 97 -4.60 -11.63 0.54
CA ILE A 97 -3.91 -12.26 -0.58
C ILE A 97 -4.75 -13.41 -1.14
N ASN A 98 -4.86 -13.45 -2.45
CA ASN A 98 -5.57 -14.52 -3.14
C ASN A 98 -4.84 -15.84 -2.88
N LYS A 99 -5.56 -16.87 -2.42
CA LYS A 99 -4.96 -18.18 -2.09
C LYS A 99 -4.40 -18.93 -3.30
N LYS A 100 -4.66 -18.46 -4.53
CA LYS A 100 -3.97 -18.93 -5.73
C LYS A 100 -2.51 -18.49 -5.80
N VAL A 101 -2.15 -17.41 -5.12
CA VAL A 101 -0.75 -17.00 -4.97
C VAL A 101 -0.05 -17.96 -4.03
N SER A 102 1.09 -18.51 -4.46
CA SER A 102 1.86 -19.48 -3.68
C SER A 102 2.20 -18.92 -2.30
N THR A 103 1.96 -19.68 -1.24
CA THR A 103 2.32 -19.27 0.13
C THR A 103 3.83 -19.20 0.35
N THR A 104 4.63 -19.78 -0.55
CA THR A 104 6.10 -19.70 -0.51
C THR A 104 6.65 -18.46 -1.23
N SER A 105 5.82 -17.75 -2.01
CA SER A 105 6.26 -16.58 -2.78
C SER A 105 6.07 -15.27 -2.04
N TRP A 106 5.58 -15.28 -0.79
CA TRP A 106 5.41 -14.07 0.01
C TRP A 106 5.62 -14.30 1.51
N THR A 107 6.03 -13.23 2.20
CA THR A 107 6.17 -13.19 3.65
C THR A 107 5.67 -11.85 4.21
N PRO A 108 5.02 -11.82 5.38
CA PRO A 108 4.74 -10.57 6.08
C PRO A 108 6.02 -9.86 6.53
N ILE A 109 6.03 -8.53 6.47
CA ILE A 109 7.08 -7.69 7.05
C ILE A 109 6.51 -7.07 8.33
N ALA A 110 7.21 -7.25 9.45
CA ALA A 110 6.81 -6.64 10.73
C ALA A 110 7.00 -5.11 10.66
N THR A 111 5.94 -4.34 10.94
CA THR A 111 5.95 -2.87 10.86
C THR A 111 5.89 -2.21 12.22
N GLN A 112 5.59 -2.97 13.28
CA GLN A 112 5.34 -2.46 14.62
C GLN A 112 4.25 -1.39 14.61
N SER A 113 3.23 -1.52 13.77
CA SER A 113 2.13 -0.55 13.65
C SER A 113 0.82 -1.27 13.30
N SER A 114 -0.29 -0.83 13.88
CA SER A 114 -1.62 -1.30 13.50
C SER A 114 -2.16 -0.61 12.23
N ASP A 115 -1.44 0.41 11.77
CA ASP A 115 -1.84 1.31 10.68
C ASP A 115 -1.14 0.95 9.37
N ILE A 116 -0.13 0.09 9.44
CA ILE A 116 0.68 -0.30 8.30
C ILE A 116 0.77 -1.81 8.28
N MET A 117 0.34 -2.40 7.18
CA MET A 117 0.57 -3.80 6.87
C MET A 117 1.50 -3.90 5.67
N ALA A 118 2.47 -4.80 5.73
CA ALA A 118 3.45 -4.95 4.67
C ALA A 118 3.75 -6.41 4.36
N ILE A 119 3.99 -6.70 3.08
CA ILE A 119 4.44 -8.02 2.62
C ILE A 119 5.63 -7.88 1.68
N GLN A 120 6.47 -8.89 1.64
CA GLN A 120 7.50 -9.10 0.63
C GLN A 120 7.06 -10.24 -0.28
N LEU A 121 7.14 -10.02 -1.60
CA LEU A 121 6.97 -11.02 -2.63
C LEU A 121 8.32 -11.32 -3.27
N GLN A 122 8.58 -12.60 -3.53
CA GLN A 122 9.78 -13.05 -4.25
C GLN A 122 9.42 -14.06 -5.34
N GLY A 123 10.12 -13.93 -6.47
CA GLY A 123 10.05 -14.85 -7.59
C GLY A 123 11.08 -14.48 -8.66
N ASP A 124 10.92 -15.02 -9.86
CA ASP A 124 11.83 -14.75 -10.99
C ASP A 124 11.85 -13.26 -11.40
N PHE A 125 10.85 -12.48 -10.96
CA PHE A 125 10.77 -11.03 -11.14
C PHE A 125 11.63 -10.22 -10.16
N GLY A 126 12.34 -10.89 -9.23
CA GLY A 126 13.08 -10.28 -8.14
C GLY A 126 12.23 -10.17 -6.87
N THR A 127 12.40 -9.07 -6.15
CA THR A 127 11.69 -8.80 -4.89
C THR A 127 10.74 -7.61 -5.05
N VAL A 128 9.49 -7.75 -4.60
CA VAL A 128 8.53 -6.66 -4.53
C VAL A 128 8.02 -6.54 -3.09
N ARG A 129 8.25 -5.39 -2.45
CA ARG A 129 7.66 -5.09 -1.13
C ARG A 129 6.42 -4.21 -1.32
N ILE A 130 5.31 -4.60 -0.70
CA ILE A 130 4.05 -3.86 -0.77
C ILE A 130 3.71 -3.36 0.62
N PHE A 131 3.48 -2.06 0.74
CA PHE A 131 3.11 -1.36 1.96
C PHE A 131 1.68 -0.84 1.80
N ASN A 132 0.78 -1.36 2.63
CA ASN A 132 -0.57 -0.85 2.81
C ASN A 132 -0.59 0.09 4.02
N ILE A 133 -0.74 1.39 3.77
CA ILE A 133 -0.59 2.45 4.77
C ILE A 133 -1.94 3.12 5.02
N TYR A 134 -2.31 3.24 6.29
CA TYR A 134 -3.30 4.19 6.75
C TYR A 134 -2.59 5.27 7.58
N ASN A 135 -2.75 6.54 7.22
CA ASN A 135 -2.25 7.66 8.01
C ASN A 135 -3.43 8.46 8.54
N ASP A 136 -3.46 8.76 9.84
CA ASP A 136 -4.55 9.52 10.47
C ASP A 136 -4.30 11.04 10.55
N CYS A 137 -3.22 11.50 9.90
CA CYS A 137 -2.79 12.91 9.85
C CYS A 137 -2.44 13.58 11.17
N GLN A 138 -2.62 12.89 12.29
CA GLN A 138 -2.27 13.38 13.61
C GLN A 138 -0.87 12.92 14.04
N ASN A 139 -0.28 11.97 13.31
CA ASN A 139 0.93 11.28 13.77
C ASN A 139 1.95 11.02 12.65
N ASP A 140 2.79 12.01 12.35
CA ASP A 140 3.95 11.89 11.45
C ASP A 140 4.95 10.81 11.92
N ASP A 141 4.90 10.45 13.20
CA ASP A 141 5.78 9.45 13.81
C ASP A 141 5.63 8.07 13.18
N SER A 142 4.42 7.65 12.78
CA SER A 142 4.21 6.33 12.17
C SER A 142 4.93 6.19 10.82
N LEU A 143 4.91 7.23 9.99
CA LEU A 143 5.61 7.26 8.71
C LEU A 143 7.12 7.38 8.89
N ASN A 144 7.59 8.19 9.85
CA ASN A 144 9.01 8.32 10.16
C ASN A 144 9.58 7.03 10.77
N MET A 145 8.83 6.37 11.66
CA MET A 145 9.17 5.06 12.20
C MET A 145 9.22 4.00 11.10
N LEU A 146 8.27 4.01 10.17
CA LEU A 146 8.29 3.12 8.99
C LEU A 146 9.52 3.38 8.13
N ALA A 147 9.79 4.63 7.75
CA ALA A 147 10.94 4.99 6.91
C ALA A 147 12.26 4.56 7.55
N ASN A 148 12.42 4.78 8.85
CA ASN A 148 13.59 4.32 9.60
C ASN A 148 13.66 2.79 9.68
N HIS A 149 12.54 2.12 9.95
CA HIS A 149 12.46 0.66 10.00
C HIS A 149 12.83 0.03 8.66
N LEU A 150 12.29 0.54 7.56
CA LEU A 150 12.57 0.05 6.21
C LEU A 150 14.04 0.21 5.85
N ARG A 151 14.64 1.36 6.14
CA ARG A 151 16.08 1.57 5.96
C ARG A 151 16.90 0.54 6.74
N THR A 152 16.47 0.18 7.95
CA THR A 152 17.18 -0.86 8.74
C THR A 152 16.94 -2.28 8.25
N GLN A 153 15.76 -2.58 7.69
CA GLN A 153 15.41 -3.92 7.19
C GLN A 153 15.97 -4.21 5.81
N GLU A 154 16.14 -3.20 4.95
CA GLU A 154 16.90 -3.32 3.70
C GLU A 154 18.31 -3.87 3.93
N HIS A 155 18.91 -3.62 5.09
CA HIS A 155 20.22 -4.16 5.44
C HIS A 155 20.19 -5.57 6.05
N ARG A 156 19.02 -6.08 6.49
CA ARG A 156 18.91 -7.34 7.26
C ARG A 156 18.38 -8.52 6.46
N GLU A 157 17.52 -8.26 5.48
CA GLU A 157 17.07 -9.29 4.54
C GLU A 157 17.89 -9.18 3.26
N HIS A 158 18.19 -10.31 2.61
CA HIS A 158 18.86 -10.33 1.31
C HIS A 158 17.80 -10.41 0.19
N PRO A 159 17.26 -9.28 -0.30
CA PRO A 159 16.32 -9.30 -1.40
C PRO A 159 16.99 -9.85 -2.66
N VAL A 160 16.25 -10.64 -3.44
CA VAL A 160 16.64 -11.00 -4.79
C VAL A 160 16.47 -9.77 -5.68
N ALA A 161 17.54 -9.32 -6.32
CA ALA A 161 17.51 -8.19 -7.23
C ALA A 161 16.75 -8.53 -8.54
N PRO A 162 16.04 -7.57 -9.15
CA PRO A 162 15.84 -6.20 -8.69
C PRO A 162 14.84 -6.12 -7.54
N MET A 163 15.06 -5.18 -6.60
CA MET A 163 14.09 -4.88 -5.55
C MET A 163 13.22 -3.69 -5.98
N ARG A 164 11.91 -3.83 -5.80
CA ARG A 164 10.92 -2.77 -6.03
C ARG A 164 10.04 -2.60 -4.79
N MET A 165 9.51 -1.39 -4.62
CA MET A 165 8.59 -1.07 -3.53
C MET A 165 7.31 -0.47 -4.08
N VAL A 166 6.17 -0.88 -3.54
CA VAL A 166 4.85 -0.35 -3.81
C VAL A 166 4.30 0.20 -2.50
N TRP A 167 3.99 1.49 -2.47
CA TRP A 167 3.40 2.17 -1.32
C TRP A 167 2.01 2.62 -1.74
N ALA A 168 0.99 2.15 -1.02
CA ALA A 168 -0.40 2.44 -1.35
C ALA A 168 -1.24 2.49 -0.07
N GLY A 169 -2.42 3.11 -0.18
CA GLY A 169 -3.40 3.16 0.88
C GLY A 169 -3.98 4.55 1.04
N ASP A 170 -4.49 4.83 2.24
CA ASP A 170 -5.10 6.10 2.56
C ASP A 170 -4.13 6.94 3.39
N PHE A 171 -3.51 7.90 2.71
CA PHE A 171 -2.54 8.78 3.35
C PHE A 171 -3.20 9.92 4.13
N ASN A 172 -4.51 10.18 3.95
CA ASN A 172 -5.25 11.34 4.44
C ASN A 172 -4.53 12.71 4.26
N ARG A 173 -3.48 12.79 3.44
CA ARG A 173 -2.70 14.01 3.18
C ARG A 173 -2.99 14.54 1.80
N HIS A 174 -3.25 15.84 1.76
CA HIS A 174 -3.14 16.62 0.56
C HIS A 174 -1.65 16.70 0.18
N HIS A 175 -1.28 16.37 -1.07
CA HIS A 175 0.05 16.66 -1.60
C HIS A 175 -0.09 17.21 -3.03
N PRO A 176 0.62 18.28 -3.40
CA PRO A 176 0.47 18.92 -4.71
C PRO A 176 0.67 17.98 -5.90
N LEU A 177 1.47 16.91 -5.73
CA LEU A 177 1.77 15.95 -6.80
C LEU A 177 0.70 14.89 -7.06
N TRP A 178 -0.29 14.72 -6.16
CA TRP A 178 -1.30 13.66 -6.29
C TRP A 178 -2.73 14.08 -5.91
N ASP A 179 -2.91 15.36 -5.60
CA ASP A 179 -4.18 15.94 -5.21
C ASP A 179 -4.76 16.73 -6.39
N GLU A 180 -6.07 16.96 -6.37
CA GLU A 180 -6.71 17.76 -7.41
C GLU A 180 -6.20 19.21 -7.35
N GLU A 181 -5.99 19.85 -8.51
CA GLU A 181 -5.53 21.26 -8.59
C GLU A 181 -6.40 22.22 -7.77
N ARG A 182 -7.67 21.87 -7.56
CA ARG A 182 -8.62 22.63 -6.73
C ARG A 182 -8.22 22.69 -5.25
N ASN A 183 -7.50 21.69 -4.77
CA ASN A 183 -7.00 21.61 -3.40
C ASN A 183 -5.65 22.33 -3.22
N ASN A 184 -5.14 23.01 -4.25
CA ASN A 184 -3.89 23.77 -4.16
C ASN A 184 -3.89 24.87 -3.08
N HIS A 185 -5.07 25.36 -2.71
CA HIS A 185 -5.25 26.33 -1.62
C HIS A 185 -4.92 25.74 -0.23
N LEU A 186 -4.87 24.42 -0.08
CA LEU A 186 -4.41 23.74 1.14
C LEU A 186 -2.87 23.69 1.24
N PHE A 187 -2.15 24.06 0.17
CA PHE A 187 -0.68 24.11 0.13
C PHE A 187 -0.13 25.54 0.24
N THR A 188 -0.97 26.56 0.14
CA THR A 188 -0.57 27.94 0.38
C THR A 188 -0.59 28.21 1.88
N THR A 189 0.58 28.38 2.48
CA THR A 189 0.71 28.93 3.83
C THR A 189 -0.05 30.27 3.87
N PRO A 190 -0.86 30.58 4.90
CA PRO A 190 -1.26 31.95 5.10
C PRO A 190 0.03 32.74 5.32
N SER A 191 0.34 33.64 4.39
CA SER A 191 1.38 34.64 4.60
C SER A 191 0.97 35.41 5.84
N ASN A 192 1.67 35.18 6.96
CA ASN A 192 1.72 36.14 8.04
C ASN A 192 2.39 37.39 7.46
N ASP A 193 1.58 38.27 6.89
CA ASP A 193 2.02 39.62 6.54
C ASP A 193 1.65 40.53 7.70
N ASP A 194 2.66 40.79 8.53
CA ASP A 194 2.70 41.87 9.50
C ASP A 194 2.59 43.21 8.77
N GLY A 195 1.63 44.05 9.17
CA GLY A 195 1.71 45.47 8.87
C GLY A 195 0.39 46.23 8.86
N THR A 196 -0.11 46.62 10.02
CA THR A 196 -0.10 48.02 10.46
C THR A 196 -0.86 48.18 11.77
N SER A 197 -0.20 48.84 12.72
CA SER A 197 -0.81 49.26 13.97
C SER A 197 -1.87 50.33 13.70
N GLU A 198 -3.04 50.21 14.30
CA GLU A 198 -3.71 51.39 14.82
C GLU A 198 -4.50 51.06 16.08
N ARG A 199 -4.17 51.82 17.13
CA ARG A 199 -4.76 51.76 18.45
C ARG A 199 -6.18 52.32 18.36
N HIS A 200 -7.15 51.58 18.88
CA HIS A 200 -8.31 52.20 19.51
C HIS A 200 -8.73 51.41 20.74
N THR A 201 -8.26 51.90 21.89
CA THR A 201 -8.87 51.65 23.19
C THR A 201 -10.21 52.38 23.27
N ASN A 202 -11.29 51.68 23.63
CA ASN A 202 -12.13 52.11 24.76
C ASN A 202 -13.05 50.96 25.25
N PRO A 203 -13.33 50.90 26.56
CA PRO A 203 -13.96 49.77 27.24
C PRO A 203 -15.47 49.96 27.43
N ARG A 204 -16.15 48.84 27.69
CA ARG A 204 -17.43 48.62 28.41
C ARG A 204 -17.80 47.17 28.07
N GLY A 205 -17.63 46.20 28.96
CA GLY A 205 -18.44 46.05 30.17
C GLY A 205 -19.76 45.40 29.78
N ILE A 206 -19.88 44.08 30.04
CA ILE A 206 -21.03 43.36 30.61
C ILE A 206 -20.85 41.86 30.33
N ASN A 207 -20.90 41.10 31.42
CA ASN A 207 -20.96 39.65 31.52
C ASN A 207 -22.12 39.07 30.70
N ASN A 208 -22.00 37.82 30.26
CA ASN A 208 -23.03 36.82 30.53
C ASN A 208 -22.48 35.40 30.34
N GLU A 209 -22.72 34.61 31.38
CA GLU A 209 -22.51 33.18 31.47
C GLU A 209 -23.48 32.41 30.55
N GLU A 210 -23.09 31.16 30.30
CA GLU A 210 -23.95 29.96 30.44
C GLU A 210 -24.77 29.38 29.26
N TYR A 211 -24.73 28.03 29.23
CA TYR A 211 -25.57 27.02 28.55
C TYR A 211 -25.44 26.86 27.02
N TYR A 212 -25.15 25.66 26.47
CA TYR A 212 -25.89 24.41 26.64
C TYR A 212 -25.01 23.14 26.61
N LYS A 213 -25.23 22.26 27.60
CA LYS A 213 -25.13 20.80 27.47
C LYS A 213 -26.56 20.24 27.39
N SER A 214 -26.80 19.35 26.44
CA SER A 214 -27.73 18.22 26.53
C SER A 214 -27.27 17.16 25.54
#